data_AF-A0A1B7MUF2-F1
#
_entry.id   AF-A0A1B7MUF2-F1
#
_cell.length_a   1.000
_cell.length_b   1.000
_cell.length_c   1.000
_cell.angle_alpha   90.00
_cell.angle_beta   90.00
_cell.angle_gamma   90.00
#
_symmetry.space_group_name_H-M   'P 1'
#
loop_
_entity.id
_entity.type
_entity.pdbx_description
1 polymer ?
#
loop_
_entity_poly.entity_id
_entity_poly.type
_entity_poly.pdbx_seq_one_letter_code
_entity_poly.pdbx_strand_id
1 'polypeptide(L)'
;MLDPRGGRLTTLHIYNFGGIFSSRKIIKGEDKITILYFMRNTRSSLHWTFDLHADGPNGPVLCRAQSSYNGPPLMGDVNHGPVTLSMTAVRQPVKMERKRGAFNGTVFFKGPDQKEYRWQTTARLFSVVMECLDAEGAVIATYRVTSMSVTKDGVLIVQPSGKFMLDLLVATSLAMRTPNN
;
A
#
# COMPACT_ATOMS: atom_id res chain seq x y z
N MET A 1 -14.25 12.02 24.85
CA MET A 1 -14.76 10.63 24.74
C MET A 1 -13.66 9.83 24.06
N LEU A 2 -12.83 9.13 24.83
CA LEU A 2 -11.65 8.39 24.38
C LEU A 2 -12.01 6.91 24.24
N ASP A 3 -11.62 6.29 23.13
CA ASP A 3 -11.80 4.86 22.84
C ASP A 3 -11.04 4.01 23.89
N PRO A 4 -11.70 3.03 24.55
CA PRO A 4 -11.09 2.21 25.60
C PRO A 4 -10.04 1.19 25.09
N ARG A 5 -9.71 1.15 23.79
CA ARG A 5 -8.67 0.27 23.22
C ARG A 5 -7.35 1.00 22.88
N GLY A 6 -7.03 2.04 23.64
CA GLY A 6 -6.05 3.11 23.37
C GLY A 6 -4.61 2.72 23.00
N GLY A 7 -4.40 2.12 21.84
CA GLY A 7 -3.12 2.18 21.13
C GLY A 7 -3.03 3.46 20.30
N ARG A 8 -1.86 4.10 20.25
CA ARG A 8 -1.62 5.26 19.37
C ARG A 8 -1.71 4.83 17.90
N LEU A 9 -2.39 5.58 17.05
CA LEU A 9 -2.39 5.37 15.60
C LEU A 9 -0.99 5.55 15.02
N THR A 10 -0.64 4.83 13.94
CA THR A 10 0.57 5.11 13.16
C THR A 10 0.18 5.88 11.90
N THR A 11 0.75 7.07 11.72
CA THR A 11 0.50 7.92 10.54
C THR A 11 1.76 7.98 9.68
N LEU A 12 1.62 7.66 8.40
CA LEU A 12 2.69 7.65 7.41
C LEU A 12 2.34 8.59 6.25
N HIS A 13 3.25 9.50 5.93
CA HIS A 13 3.09 10.47 4.85
C HIS A 13 3.86 10.02 3.61
N ILE A 14 3.17 9.88 2.48
CA ILE A 14 3.73 9.35 1.24
C ILE A 14 3.91 10.50 0.24
N TYR A 15 5.14 10.65 -0.25
CA TYR A 15 5.53 11.69 -1.18
C TYR A 15 6.16 11.09 -2.44
N ASN A 16 5.95 11.76 -3.58
CA ASN A 16 6.69 11.45 -4.81
C ASN A 16 8.13 11.99 -4.67
N PHE A 17 9.13 11.20 -5.05
CA PHE A 17 10.54 11.54 -4.88
C PHE A 17 11.24 11.59 -6.24
N GLY A 18 11.77 12.74 -6.65
CA GLY A 18 12.52 12.89 -7.92
C GLY A 18 11.74 13.54 -9.07
N GLY A 19 10.68 14.30 -8.78
CA GLY A 19 9.95 15.11 -9.77
C GLY A 19 8.63 14.51 -10.27
N ILE A 20 7.99 15.21 -11.21
CA ILE A 20 6.61 15.00 -11.67
C ILE A 20 6.40 13.62 -12.34
N PHE A 21 7.45 13.02 -12.90
CA PHE A 21 7.41 11.70 -13.56
C PHE A 21 8.10 10.60 -12.77
N SER A 22 8.49 10.87 -11.52
CA SER A 22 9.18 9.86 -10.74
C SER A 22 8.20 8.85 -10.16
N SER A 23 8.42 7.60 -10.50
CA SER A 23 7.73 6.44 -9.92
C SER A 23 8.20 6.12 -8.49
N ARG A 24 9.22 6.82 -7.98
CA ARG A 24 9.80 6.58 -6.65
C ARG A 24 9.02 7.31 -5.58
N LYS A 25 8.88 6.69 -4.41
CA LYS A 25 8.18 7.29 -3.27
C LYS A 25 9.05 7.29 -2.04
N ILE A 26 8.88 8.34 -1.23
CA ILE A 26 9.47 8.43 0.10
C ILE A 26 8.33 8.48 1.12
N ILE A 27 8.44 7.64 2.15
CA ILE A 27 7.42 7.46 3.17
C ILE A 27 8.02 7.92 4.49
N LYS A 28 7.39 8.93 5.07
CA LYS A 28 7.84 9.57 6.30
C LYS A 28 6.91 9.28 7.46
N GLY A 29 7.45 9.32 8.68
CA GLY A 29 6.68 9.23 9.92
C GLY A 29 5.78 10.44 10.14
N GLU A 30 5.07 10.43 11.28
CA GLU A 30 4.12 11.48 11.68
C GLU A 30 4.75 12.88 11.77
N ASP A 31 6.04 12.94 12.10
CA ASP A 31 6.84 14.18 12.15
C ASP A 31 7.10 14.80 10.78
N LYS A 32 6.83 14.08 9.68
CA LYS A 32 7.11 14.46 8.28
C LYS A 32 8.59 14.73 7.98
N ILE A 33 9.48 14.33 8.89
CA ILE A 33 10.93 14.51 8.80
C ILE A 33 11.58 13.15 8.66
N THR A 34 11.31 12.24 9.61
CA THR A 34 11.90 10.91 9.66
C THR A 34 11.47 10.08 8.47
N ILE A 35 12.43 9.61 7.68
CA ILE A 35 12.20 8.70 6.55
C ILE A 35 12.14 7.29 7.10
N LEU A 36 11.01 6.62 6.92
CA LEU A 36 10.81 5.26 7.40
C LEU A 36 10.90 4.25 6.26
N TYR A 37 10.46 4.64 5.06
CA TYR A 37 10.56 3.77 3.90
C TYR A 37 10.88 4.54 2.63
N PHE A 38 11.48 3.83 1.68
CA PHE A 38 11.69 4.30 0.32
C PHE A 38 11.26 3.23 -0.68
N MET A 39 10.45 3.62 -1.65
CA MET A 39 10.00 2.74 -2.71
C MET A 39 10.70 3.11 -4.02
N ARG A 40 11.33 2.11 -4.64
CA ARG A 40 11.87 2.18 -5.99
C ARG A 40 11.02 1.34 -6.91
N ASN A 41 10.37 1.96 -7.89
CA ASN A 41 9.54 1.27 -8.87
C ASN A 41 10.21 1.25 -10.24
N THR A 42 10.17 0.08 -10.89
CA THR A 42 10.64 -0.17 -12.24
C THR A 42 9.46 -0.69 -13.05
N ARG A 43 9.20 -0.06 -14.19
CA ARG A 43 8.11 -0.43 -15.10
C ARG A 43 8.67 -0.73 -16.47
N SER A 44 8.25 -1.86 -17.04
CA SER A 44 8.45 -2.20 -18.46
C SER A 44 7.10 -2.17 -19.18
N SER A 45 7.09 -2.46 -20.48
CA SER A 45 5.84 -2.63 -21.25
C SER A 45 5.03 -3.87 -20.82
N LEU A 46 5.65 -4.84 -20.15
CA LEU A 46 5.05 -6.15 -19.85
C LEU A 46 4.82 -6.41 -18.36
N HIS A 47 5.49 -5.69 -17.47
CA HIS A 47 5.38 -5.90 -16.03
C HIS A 47 5.82 -4.65 -15.27
N TRP A 48 5.46 -4.58 -14.00
CA TRP A 48 6.07 -3.65 -13.05
C TRP A 48 6.59 -4.41 -11.84
N THR A 49 7.63 -3.83 -11.23
CA THR A 49 8.23 -4.32 -10.00
C THR A 49 8.53 -3.13 -9.11
N PHE A 50 8.35 -3.25 -7.80
CA PHE A 50 8.94 -2.29 -6.87
C PHE A 50 9.70 -2.99 -5.74
N ASP A 51 10.75 -2.31 -5.29
CA ASP A 51 11.49 -2.65 -4.09
C ASP A 51 11.15 -1.61 -3.01
N LEU A 52 10.76 -2.09 -1.82
CA LEU A 52 10.53 -1.29 -0.63
C LEU A 52 11.74 -1.44 0.29
N HIS A 53 12.35 -0.34 0.66
CA HIS A 53 13.51 -0.25 1.54
C HIS A 53 13.12 0.36 2.88
N ALA A 54 13.73 -0.11 3.97
CA ALA A 54 13.69 0.57 5.26
C ALA A 54 14.60 1.82 5.25
N ASP A 55 14.29 2.83 6.07
CA ASP A 55 15.17 3.97 6.41
C ASP A 55 15.72 4.82 5.24
N GLY A 56 15.24 4.62 4.01
CA GLY A 56 15.61 5.42 2.84
C GLY A 56 16.19 4.63 1.66
N PRO A 57 16.75 5.32 0.65
CA PRO A 57 17.15 4.71 -0.63
C PRO A 57 18.26 3.65 -0.57
N ASN A 58 19.07 3.68 0.50
CA ASN A 58 20.22 2.80 0.71
C ASN A 58 19.98 1.78 1.83
N GLY A 59 18.80 1.78 2.46
CA GLY A 59 18.51 0.82 3.51
C GLY A 59 18.15 -0.57 2.97
N PRO A 60 18.01 -1.55 3.87
CA PRO A 60 17.75 -2.94 3.50
C PRO A 60 16.40 -3.09 2.80
N VAL A 61 16.34 -4.04 1.85
CA VAL A 61 15.08 -4.37 1.16
C VAL A 61 14.17 -5.15 2.11
N LEU A 62 12.97 -4.62 2.34
CA LEU A 62 11.92 -5.24 3.14
C LEU A 62 10.96 -6.07 2.29
N CYS A 63 10.69 -5.62 1.06
CA CYS A 63 9.74 -6.26 0.17
C CYS A 63 10.11 -6.02 -1.29
N ARG A 64 9.96 -7.07 -2.10
CA ARG A 64 9.89 -6.96 -3.56
C ARG A 64 8.51 -7.35 -4.04
N ALA A 65 7.83 -6.43 -4.72
CA ALA A 65 6.54 -6.68 -5.34
C ALA A 65 6.68 -6.75 -6.86
N GLN A 66 5.88 -7.61 -7.49
CA GLN A 66 5.85 -7.76 -8.94
C GLN A 66 4.46 -8.11 -9.46
N SER A 67 4.15 -7.62 -10.67
CA SER A 67 2.96 -8.02 -11.42
C SER A 67 3.22 -7.98 -12.92
N SER A 68 2.65 -8.94 -13.65
CA SER A 68 2.59 -8.92 -15.12
C SER A 68 1.49 -8.00 -15.66
N TYR A 69 0.68 -7.43 -14.78
CA TYR A 69 -0.36 -6.50 -15.17
C TYR A 69 0.20 -5.08 -15.28
N ASN A 70 0.06 -4.45 -16.44
CA ASN A 70 0.64 -3.13 -16.75
C ASN A 70 -0.38 -2.03 -17.06
N GLY A 71 -1.66 -2.27 -16.71
CA GLY A 71 -2.75 -1.31 -16.89
C GLY A 71 -2.81 -0.23 -15.79
N PRO A 72 -3.95 0.47 -15.64
CA PRO A 72 -4.18 1.43 -14.56
C PRO A 72 -3.92 0.86 -13.14
N PRO A 73 -3.67 1.70 -12.11
CA PRO A 73 -3.51 1.22 -10.73
C PRO A 73 -4.61 0.24 -10.29
N LEU A 74 -4.27 -0.78 -9.49
CA LEU A 74 -5.19 -1.85 -9.06
C LEU A 74 -6.46 -1.32 -8.37
N MET A 75 -6.35 -0.17 -7.68
CA MET A 75 -7.49 0.49 -7.05
C MET A 75 -8.58 0.93 -8.05
N GLY A 76 -8.23 1.13 -9.33
CA GLY A 76 -9.10 1.62 -10.39
C GLY A 76 -9.42 0.62 -11.49
N ASP A 77 -8.72 -0.52 -11.58
CA ASP A 77 -8.99 -1.56 -12.58
C ASP A 77 -9.56 -2.83 -11.95
N VAL A 78 -10.47 -3.47 -12.67
CA VAL A 78 -11.08 -4.74 -12.35
C VAL A 78 -10.45 -5.93 -13.08
N ASN A 79 -9.61 -5.68 -14.10
CA ASN A 79 -9.03 -6.66 -14.99
C ASN A 79 -7.51 -6.80 -14.81
N HIS A 80 -7.06 -7.08 -13.59
CA HIS A 80 -5.64 -7.32 -13.30
C HIS A 80 -5.37 -8.73 -12.79
N GLY A 81 -4.22 -9.28 -13.15
CA GLY A 81 -3.69 -10.52 -12.57
C GLY A 81 -3.26 -10.34 -11.11
N PRO A 82 -2.82 -11.41 -10.44
CA PRO A 82 -2.32 -11.33 -9.08
C PRO A 82 -1.04 -10.49 -9.02
N VAL A 83 -0.84 -9.81 -7.89
CA VAL A 83 0.43 -9.20 -7.52
C VAL A 83 1.09 -10.07 -6.47
N THR A 84 2.38 -10.35 -6.64
CA THR A 84 3.14 -11.14 -5.69
C THR A 84 4.11 -10.24 -4.92
N LEU A 85 4.06 -10.30 -3.60
CA LEU A 85 4.94 -9.58 -2.67
C LEU A 85 5.81 -10.59 -1.93
N SER A 86 7.12 -10.48 -2.13
CA SER A 86 8.12 -11.26 -1.40
C SER A 86 8.66 -10.41 -0.26
N MET A 87 8.15 -10.64 0.95
CA MET A 87 8.58 -9.93 2.17
C MET A 87 9.79 -10.65 2.76
N THR A 88 10.85 -9.92 3.11
CA THR A 88 12.05 -10.51 3.73
C THR A 88 11.74 -11.18 5.07
N ALA A 89 10.77 -10.64 5.82
CA ALA A 89 10.36 -11.17 7.13
C ALA A 89 9.39 -12.36 7.04
N VAL A 90 8.87 -12.72 5.85
CA VAL A 90 7.85 -13.77 5.69
C VAL A 90 8.40 -14.87 4.78
N ARG A 91 8.26 -16.12 5.21
CA ARG A 91 8.79 -17.28 4.45
C ARG A 91 8.08 -17.53 3.12
N GLN A 92 6.80 -17.14 3.03
CA GLN A 92 5.99 -17.35 1.83
C GLN A 92 5.62 -16.02 1.19
N PRO A 93 5.67 -15.92 -0.16
CA PRO A 93 5.19 -14.74 -0.85
C PRO A 93 3.71 -14.47 -0.56
N VAL A 94 3.39 -13.22 -0.27
CA VAL A 94 2.01 -12.76 -0.15
C VAL A 94 1.46 -12.50 -1.54
N LYS A 95 0.32 -13.11 -1.86
CA LYS A 95 -0.42 -12.85 -3.10
C LYS A 95 -1.54 -11.88 -2.81
N MET A 96 -1.58 -10.81 -3.60
CA MET A 96 -2.70 -9.89 -3.68
C MET A 96 -3.51 -10.24 -4.93
N GLU A 97 -4.77 -10.63 -4.75
CA GLU A 97 -5.62 -11.08 -5.84
C GLU A 97 -7.07 -10.63 -5.68
N ARG A 98 -7.78 -10.56 -6.80
CA ARG A 98 -9.23 -10.36 -6.78
C ARG A 98 -9.92 -11.70 -6.68
N LYS A 99 -10.96 -11.77 -5.84
CA LYS A 99 -11.89 -12.88 -5.86
C LYS A 99 -12.98 -12.66 -6.92
N ARG A 100 -13.43 -13.76 -7.53
CA ARG A 100 -14.51 -13.74 -8.53
C ARG A 100 -15.76 -13.10 -7.93
N GLY A 101 -16.33 -12.09 -8.60
CA GLY A 101 -17.51 -11.36 -8.12
C GLY A 101 -17.23 -10.10 -7.30
N ALA A 102 -15.97 -9.70 -7.11
CA ALA A 102 -15.65 -8.40 -6.52
C ALA A 102 -15.86 -7.27 -7.55
N PHE A 103 -16.83 -6.39 -7.33
CA PHE A 103 -17.22 -5.32 -8.28
C PHE A 103 -16.51 -3.96 -8.00
N ASN A 104 -15.84 -3.79 -6.87
CA ASN A 104 -15.48 -2.48 -6.29
C ASN A 104 -13.97 -2.26 -6.05
N GLY A 105 -13.10 -2.65 -6.99
CA GLY A 105 -11.65 -2.44 -6.80
C GLY A 105 -11.04 -3.22 -5.62
N THR A 106 -11.75 -4.23 -5.09
CA THR A 106 -11.34 -4.95 -3.88
C THR A 106 -10.28 -5.99 -4.18
N VAL A 107 -9.19 -5.97 -3.42
CA VAL A 107 -8.06 -6.89 -3.54
C VAL A 107 -7.79 -7.55 -2.19
N PHE A 108 -7.71 -8.88 -2.20
CA PHE A 108 -7.53 -9.72 -1.04
C PHE A 108 -6.08 -10.16 -0.90
N PHE A 109 -5.62 -10.35 0.33
CA PHE A 109 -4.32 -10.93 0.65
C PHE A 109 -4.35 -11.61 2.02
N LYS A 110 -3.32 -12.41 2.32
CA LYS A 110 -3.16 -13.02 3.64
C LYS A 110 -2.07 -12.30 4.44
N GLY A 111 -2.37 -12.03 5.70
CA GLY A 111 -1.42 -11.47 6.66
C GLY A 111 -0.43 -12.50 7.19
N PRO A 112 0.56 -12.07 8.00
CA PRO A 112 1.51 -12.97 8.67
C PRO A 112 0.84 -14.02 9.56
N ASP A 113 -0.33 -13.69 10.11
CA ASP A 113 -1.19 -14.55 10.94
C ASP A 113 -2.07 -15.52 10.13
N GLN A 114 -1.86 -15.59 8.81
CA GLN A 114 -2.62 -16.40 7.85
C GLN A 114 -4.10 -16.02 7.72
N LYS A 115 -4.53 -14.94 8.35
CA LYS A 115 -5.88 -14.41 8.17
C LYS A 115 -5.99 -13.61 6.89
N GLU A 116 -7.20 -13.53 6.37
CA GLU A 116 -7.51 -12.79 5.16
C GLU A 116 -7.81 -11.32 5.47
N TYR A 117 -7.22 -10.44 4.66
CA TYR A 117 -7.44 -9.02 4.68
C TYR A 117 -7.81 -8.55 3.27
N ARG A 118 -8.51 -7.42 3.19
CA ARG A 118 -8.90 -6.85 1.90
C ARG A 118 -8.73 -5.34 1.87
N TRP A 119 -8.11 -4.85 0.80
CA TRP A 119 -8.17 -3.45 0.44
C TRP A 119 -9.43 -3.20 -0.37
N GLN A 120 -10.25 -2.24 0.06
CA GLN A 120 -11.44 -1.81 -0.64
C GLN A 120 -11.30 -0.33 -1.00
N THR A 121 -11.63 0.00 -2.24
CA THR A 121 -11.57 1.38 -2.74
C THR A 121 -12.93 2.05 -2.61
N THR A 122 -12.96 3.22 -2.00
CA THR A 122 -14.12 4.11 -1.93
C THR A 122 -13.78 5.42 -2.61
N ALA A 123 -14.40 5.66 -3.76
CA ALA A 123 -14.29 6.94 -4.45
C ALA A 123 -15.11 7.99 -3.69
N ARG A 124 -14.49 9.15 -3.41
CA ARG A 124 -15.17 10.36 -2.92
C ARG A 124 -14.93 11.50 -3.90
N LEU A 125 -15.73 12.56 -3.79
CA LEU A 125 -15.50 13.77 -4.57
C LEU A 125 -14.07 14.28 -4.31
N PHE A 126 -13.26 14.40 -5.37
CA PHE A 126 -11.86 14.87 -5.34
C PHE A 126 -10.83 14.03 -4.55
N SER A 127 -11.18 12.85 -4.03
CA SER A 127 -10.21 11.98 -3.34
C SER A 127 -10.56 10.49 -3.46
N VAL A 128 -9.53 9.65 -3.46
CA VAL A 128 -9.69 8.20 -3.40
C VAL A 128 -9.27 7.75 -2.01
N VAL A 129 -10.16 7.04 -1.31
CA VAL A 129 -9.85 6.45 -0.01
C VAL A 129 -9.83 4.94 -0.18
N MET A 130 -8.75 4.30 0.26
CA MET A 130 -8.69 2.85 0.36
C MET A 130 -8.70 2.46 1.82
N GLU A 131 -9.50 1.46 2.16
CA GLU A 131 -9.60 0.93 3.52
C GLU A 131 -9.17 -0.54 3.49
N CYS A 132 -8.25 -0.89 4.40
CA CYS A 132 -7.88 -2.27 4.65
C CYS A 132 -8.77 -2.80 5.77
N LEU A 133 -9.53 -3.85 5.46
CA LEU A 133 -10.45 -4.51 6.38
C LEU A 133 -9.90 -5.87 6.77
N ASP A 134 -10.11 -6.28 8.01
CA ASP A 134 -9.92 -7.67 8.46
C ASP A 134 -11.09 -8.58 8.06
N ALA A 135 -11.04 -9.83 8.50
CA ALA A 135 -12.05 -10.84 8.21
C ALA A 135 -13.41 -10.45 8.81
N GLU A 136 -13.41 -9.83 9.98
CA GLU A 136 -14.56 -9.33 10.72
C GLU A 136 -15.14 -8.02 10.14
N GLY A 137 -14.42 -7.40 9.19
CA GLY A 137 -14.83 -6.15 8.56
C GLY A 137 -14.44 -4.90 9.34
N ALA A 138 -13.57 -5.00 10.34
CA ALA A 138 -13.01 -3.84 11.01
C ALA A 138 -11.90 -3.22 10.15
N VAL A 139 -11.90 -1.88 10.07
CA VAL A 139 -10.85 -1.13 9.39
C VAL A 139 -9.58 -1.19 10.22
N ILE A 140 -8.50 -1.69 9.63
CA ILE A 140 -7.17 -1.78 10.27
C ILE A 140 -6.16 -0.80 9.67
N ALA A 141 -6.41 -0.30 8.46
CA ALA A 141 -5.65 0.78 7.85
C ALA A 141 -6.49 1.57 6.86
N THR A 142 -6.15 2.84 6.66
CA THR A 142 -6.79 3.72 5.70
C THR A 142 -5.72 4.46 4.92
N TYR A 143 -5.71 4.31 3.59
CA TYR A 143 -4.87 5.09 2.70
C TYR A 143 -5.71 6.17 2.00
N ARG A 144 -5.47 7.44 2.38
CA ARG A 144 -6.07 8.61 1.73
C ARG A 144 -5.15 9.13 0.65
N VAL A 145 -5.57 8.96 -0.59
CA VAL A 145 -4.88 9.48 -1.77
C VAL A 145 -5.26 10.94 -1.98
N THR A 146 -4.25 11.78 -2.20
CA THR A 146 -4.47 13.18 -2.56
C THR A 146 -4.47 13.29 -4.09
N SER A 147 -5.63 13.47 -4.69
CA SER A 147 -5.73 13.80 -6.11
C SER A 147 -5.22 15.23 -6.33
N MET A 148 -4.44 15.46 -7.38
CA MET A 148 -3.91 16.79 -7.79
C MET A 148 -2.74 17.37 -6.99
N SER A 149 -2.06 16.61 -6.13
CA SER A 149 -0.82 17.09 -5.51
C SER A 149 0.42 16.69 -6.32
N VAL A 150 1.26 17.67 -6.63
CA VAL A 150 2.53 17.45 -7.35
C VAL A 150 3.53 16.65 -6.51
N THR A 151 3.52 16.83 -5.18
CA THR A 151 4.56 16.29 -4.30
C THR A 151 4.06 15.27 -3.29
N LYS A 152 2.81 15.37 -2.81
CA LYS A 152 2.26 14.49 -1.76
C LYS A 152 1.24 13.52 -2.35
N ASP A 153 1.61 12.25 -2.42
CA ASP A 153 0.73 11.20 -2.97
C ASP A 153 -0.44 10.87 -2.01
N GLY A 154 -0.18 10.88 -0.69
CA GLY A 154 -1.24 10.65 0.28
C GLY A 154 -0.76 10.42 1.72
N VAL A 155 -1.67 9.86 2.52
CA VAL A 155 -1.43 9.54 3.94
C VAL A 155 -2.01 8.17 4.25
N LEU A 156 -1.16 7.27 4.74
CA LEU A 156 -1.55 5.96 5.26
C LEU A 156 -1.67 6.04 6.78
N ILE A 157 -2.82 5.66 7.31
CA ILE A 157 -3.11 5.63 8.75
C ILE A 157 -3.34 4.17 9.13
N VAL A 158 -2.57 3.65 10.08
CA VAL A 158 -2.67 2.26 10.54
C VAL A 158 -3.20 2.25 11.97
N GLN A 159 -4.26 1.47 12.18
CA GLN A 159 -4.88 1.25 13.49
C GLN A 159 -3.96 0.39 14.37
N PRO A 160 -4.09 0.46 15.71
CA PRO A 160 -3.26 -0.35 16.61
C PRO A 160 -3.31 -1.85 16.30
N SER A 161 -4.49 -2.35 15.92
CA SER A 161 -4.72 -3.74 15.53
C SER A 161 -3.95 -4.16 14.28
N GLY A 162 -3.58 -3.23 13.39
CA GLY A 162 -2.83 -3.51 12.16
C GLY A 162 -1.31 -3.40 12.30
N LYS A 163 -0.79 -2.87 13.42
CA LYS A 163 0.64 -2.53 13.57
C LYS A 163 1.58 -3.73 13.46
N PHE A 164 1.13 -4.92 13.85
CA PHE A 164 1.95 -6.14 13.79
C PHE A 164 2.38 -6.50 12.37
N MET A 165 1.71 -5.97 11.34
CA MET A 165 2.03 -6.17 9.93
C MET A 165 2.22 -4.85 9.18
N LEU A 166 2.78 -3.83 9.85
CA LEU A 166 2.97 -2.50 9.30
C LEU A 166 3.67 -2.50 7.94
N ASP A 167 4.79 -3.22 7.80
CA ASP A 167 5.56 -3.29 6.55
C ASP A 167 4.73 -3.86 5.41
N LEU A 168 3.92 -4.89 5.70
CA LEU A 168 3.03 -5.50 4.72
C LEU A 168 1.90 -4.53 4.33
N LEU A 169 1.33 -3.78 5.28
CA LEU A 169 0.32 -2.76 4.99
C LEU A 169 0.88 -1.63 4.14
N VAL A 170 2.11 -1.19 4.40
CA VAL A 170 2.82 -0.22 3.56
C VAL A 170 3.00 -0.80 2.16
N ALA A 171 3.56 -2.00 2.02
CA ALA A 171 3.83 -2.61 0.72
C ALA A 171 2.54 -2.85 -0.10
N THR A 172 1.50 -3.41 0.51
CA THR A 172 0.22 -3.70 -0.16
C THR A 172 -0.52 -2.42 -0.54
N SER A 173 -0.51 -1.37 0.29
CA SER A 173 -1.12 -0.08 -0.04
C SER A 173 -0.43 0.62 -1.23
N LEU A 174 0.91 0.47 -1.33
CA LEU A 174 1.69 0.97 -2.46
C LEU A 174 1.44 0.13 -3.73
N ALA A 175 1.28 -1.18 -3.59
CA ALA A 175 0.92 -2.07 -4.69
C ALA A 175 -0.46 -1.74 -5.28
N MET A 176 -1.46 -1.43 -4.45
CA MET A 176 -2.79 -0.97 -4.91
C MET A 176 -2.72 0.25 -5.84
N ARG A 177 -1.66 1.06 -5.66
CA ARG A 177 -1.38 2.30 -6.38
C ARG A 177 -0.37 2.14 -7.49
N THR A 178 0.11 0.93 -7.76
CA THR A 178 1.13 0.67 -8.78
C THR A 178 0.51 -0.13 -9.94
N PRO A 179 0.82 0.21 -11.21
CA PRO A 179 1.73 1.26 -11.65
C PRO A 179 1.05 2.64 -11.68
N ASN A 180 1.68 3.66 -11.08
CA ASN A 180 1.35 5.06 -11.41
C ASN A 180 2.19 5.50 -12.60
N ASN A 181 1.59 6.33 -13.46
CA ASN A 181 2.32 7.15 -14.41
C ASN A 181 3.00 8.32 -13.69
#